data_AF-M0CVY5-F1
#
_entry.id   AF-M0CVY5-F1
#
_cell.length_a   1.000
_cell.length_b   1.000
_cell.length_c   1.000
_cell.angle_alpha   90.00
_cell.angle_beta   90.00
_cell.angle_gamma   90.00
#
_symmetry.space_group_name_H-M   'P 1'
#
loop_
_entity.id
_entity.type
_entity.pdbx_description
1 polymer ?
#
loop_
_entity_poly.entity_id
_entity_poly.type
_entity_poly.pdbx_seq_one_letter_code
_entity_poly.pdbx_strand_id
1 'polypeptide(L)' 'MRSLVGERSLLAWTMDRTAFADEQYVLTRESFADTVSEHAPKAGVLVEPAGKDTGPALVYSA' A
#
# COMPACT_ATOMS: atom_id res chain seq x y z
N MET A 1 -3.04 -7.36 8.06
CA MET A 1 -3.73 -6.07 7.74
C MET A 1 -5.11 -6.03 8.42
N ARG A 2 -5.73 -4.87 8.69
CA ARG A 2 -7.05 -4.78 9.35
C ARG A 2 -8.22 -4.85 8.36
N SER A 3 -9.33 -5.47 8.77
CA SER A 3 -10.66 -5.35 8.15
C SER A 3 -11.60 -4.56 9.06
N LEU A 4 -12.53 -3.80 8.47
CA LEU A 4 -13.65 -3.14 9.17
C LEU A 4 -15.01 -3.49 8.56
N VAL A 5 -15.05 -4.04 7.34
CA VAL A 5 -16.28 -4.42 6.63
C VAL A 5 -16.02 -5.73 5.88
N GLY A 6 -16.63 -6.81 6.35
CA GLY A 6 -16.41 -8.16 5.83
C GLY A 6 -15.01 -8.70 6.12
N GLU A 7 -14.55 -9.64 5.29
CA GLU A 7 -13.26 -10.33 5.50
C GLU A 7 -12.07 -9.65 4.81
N ARG A 8 -12.33 -8.71 3.87
CA ARG A 8 -11.27 -8.06 3.09
C ARG A 8 -10.66 -6.88 3.83
N SER A 9 -9.35 -6.73 3.71
CA SER A 9 -8.63 -5.62 4.35
C SER A 9 -8.99 -4.27 3.75
N LEU A 10 -8.82 -3.19 4.52
CA LEU A 10 -9.01 -1.82 4.02
C LEU A 10 -8.13 -1.52 2.80
N LEU A 11 -6.90 -2.04 2.78
CA LEU A 11 -6.00 -1.88 1.64
C LEU A 11 -6.56 -2.54 0.39
N ALA A 12 -7.04 -3.80 0.49
CA ALA A 12 -7.63 -4.50 -0.65
C ALA A 12 -8.85 -3.76 -1.23
N TRP A 13 -9.71 -3.22 -0.35
CA TRP A 13 -10.82 -2.37 -0.77
C TRP A 13 -10.36 -1.07 -1.45
N THR A 14 -9.26 -0.46 -1.00
CA THR A 14 -8.67 0.71 -1.65
C THR A 14 -8.11 0.36 -3.02
N MET A 15 -7.43 -0.79 -3.17
CA MET A 15 -6.88 -1.24 -4.46
C MET A 15 -7.97 -1.44 -5.51
N ASP A 16 -9.10 -2.04 -5.15
CA ASP A 16 -10.24 -2.18 -6.07
C ASP A 16 -10.76 -0.81 -6.53
N ARG A 17 -10.82 0.17 -5.61
CA ARG A 17 -11.33 1.51 -5.90
C ARG A 17 -10.38 2.31 -6.80
N THR A 18 -9.08 2.07 -6.70
CA THR A 18 -8.05 2.74 -7.49
C THR A 18 -7.63 1.94 -8.74
N ALA A 19 -8.34 0.86 -9.08
CA ALA A 19 -8.03 0.00 -10.22
C ALA A 19 -8.18 0.67 -11.60
N PHE A 20 -8.60 1.94 -11.64
CA PHE A 20 -8.62 2.76 -12.86
C PHE A 20 -7.24 3.34 -13.20
N ALA A 21 -6.29 3.34 -12.27
CA ALA A 21 -4.94 3.85 -12.50
C ALA A 21 -4.13 2.85 -13.35
N ASP A 22 -3.29 3.37 -14.24
CA ASP A 22 -2.39 2.55 -15.05
C ASP A 22 -1.38 1.80 -14.18
N GLU A 23 -0.91 2.44 -13.11
CA GLU A 23 0.00 1.86 -12.11
C GLU A 23 -0.47 2.20 -10.68
N GLN A 24 -0.24 1.28 -9.76
CA GLN A 24 -0.58 1.42 -8.34
C GLN A 24 0.66 1.13 -7.50
N TYR A 25 0.98 2.02 -6.55
CA TYR A 25 2.09 1.83 -5.61
C TYR A 25 1.60 1.91 -4.17
N VAL A 26 2.18 1.09 -3.29
CA VAL A 26 1.99 1.14 -1.84
C VAL A 26 3.34 1.39 -1.19
N LEU A 27 3.42 2.52 -0.48
CA LEU A 27 4.58 2.86 0.33
C LEU A 27 4.33 2.40 1.75
N THR A 28 5.31 1.71 2.33
CA THR A 28 5.18 1.15 3.66
C THR A 28 6.54 0.96 4.34
N ARG A 29 6.53 0.65 5.62
CA ARG A 29 7.75 0.26 6.35
C ARG A 29 8.05 -1.21 6.15
N GLU A 30 9.31 -1.60 6.30
CA GLU A 30 9.81 -2.96 6.05
C GLU A 30 8.96 -4.05 6.72
N SER A 31 8.54 -3.84 7.98
CA SER A 31 7.74 -4.81 8.73
C SER A 31 6.34 -5.11 8.17
N PHE A 32 5.90 -4.40 7.14
CA PHE A 32 4.63 -4.64 6.46
C PHE A 32 4.78 -5.03 4.98
N ALA A 33 6.00 -5.08 4.43
CA ALA A 33 6.20 -5.31 2.99
C ALA A 33 5.55 -6.61 2.50
N ASP A 34 5.76 -7.72 3.23
CA ASP A 34 5.17 -9.02 2.90
C ASP A 34 3.64 -8.99 3.01
N THR A 35 3.13 -8.47 4.12
CA THR A 35 1.68 -8.35 4.35
C THR A 35 1.00 -7.44 3.32
N VAL A 36 1.65 -6.38 2.87
CA VAL A 36 1.12 -5.51 1.80
C VAL A 36 1.02 -6.30 0.50
N SER A 37 2.06 -7.07 0.15
CA SER A 37 2.09 -7.87 -1.08
C SER A 37 0.96 -8.91 -1.12
N GLU A 38 0.59 -9.49 0.02
CA GLU A 38 -0.57 -10.40 0.13
C GLU A 38 -1.91 -9.71 -0.14
N HIS A 39 -2.07 -8.46 0.29
CA HIS A 39 -3.35 -7.74 0.21
C HIS A 39 -3.48 -6.82 -1.02
N ALA A 40 -2.37 -6.51 -1.68
CA ALA A 40 -2.30 -5.66 -2.86
C ALA A 40 -1.36 -6.26 -3.92
N PRO A 41 -1.65 -7.49 -4.41
CA PRO A 41 -0.71 -8.25 -5.25
C PRO A 41 -0.40 -7.62 -6.62
N LYS A 42 -1.16 -6.61 -7.03
CA LYS A 42 -0.96 -5.87 -8.29
C LYS A 42 -0.20 -4.55 -8.11
N ALA A 43 0.00 -4.10 -6.87
CA ALA A 43 0.70 -2.86 -6.61
C ALA A 43 2.21 -3.07 -6.52
N GLY A 44 2.99 -2.11 -7.01
CA GLY A 44 4.39 -1.99 -6.63
C GLY A 44 4.50 -1.66 -5.14
N VAL A 45 5.42 -2.31 -4.43
CA VAL A 45 5.67 -2.05 -3.00
C VAL A 45 7.00 -1.34 -2.84
N LEU A 46 6.97 -0.13 -2.27
CA LEU A 46 8.16 0.66 -1.97
C LEU A 46 8.35 0.71 -0.45
N VAL A 47 9.50 0.20 0.02
CA VAL A 47 9.84 0.21 1.44
C VAL A 47 10.50 1.54 1.78
N GLU A 48 9.84 2.30 2.64
CA GLU A 48 10.38 3.56 3.16
C GLU A 48 11.57 3.29 4.08
N PRO A 49 12.69 4.03 3.93
CA PRO A 49 13.87 3.87 4.79
C PRO A 49 13.60 4.27 6.24
N ALA A 50 12.67 5.20 6.46
CA ALA A 50 12.17 5.59 7.77
C ALA A 50 10.79 6.22 7.65
N GLY A 51 9.89 5.91 8.59
CA GLY A 51 8.58 6.57 8.67
C GLY A 51 8.73 8.03 9.07
N LYS A 52 8.48 8.93 8.11
CA LYS A 52 8.68 10.38 8.27
C LYS A 52 7.46 11.19 7.82
N ASP A 53 6.27 10.59 7.99
CA ASP A 53 4.99 11.12 7.50
C ASP A 53 4.91 11.07 5.95
N THR A 54 3.84 11.64 5.40
CA THR A 54 3.43 11.54 4.00
C THR A 54 4.29 12.34 3.04
N GLY A 55 4.93 13.43 3.49
CA GLY A 55 5.81 14.23 2.63
C GLY A 55 6.94 13.40 2.01
N PRO A 56 7.78 12.74 2.82
CA PRO A 56 8.80 11.82 2.32
C PRO A 56 8.25 10.64 1.53
N ALA A 57 7.08 10.10 1.90
CA ALA A 57 6.44 9.04 1.11
C ALA A 57 6.20 9.52 -0.35
N LEU A 58 5.60 10.70 -0.52
CA LEU A 58 5.38 11.25 -1.87
C LEU A 58 6.68 11.46 -2.65
N VAL A 59 7.75 11.90 -1.97
CA VAL A 59 9.07 12.09 -2.60
C VAL A 59 9.69 10.76 -3.05
N TYR A 60 9.57 9.69 -2.26
CA TYR A 60 10.10 8.37 -2.66
C TYR A 60 9.31 7.72 -3.80
N SER A 61 8.08 8.18 -4.06
CA SER A 61 7.23 7.71 -5.16
C SER A 61 7.35 8.52 -6.45
N ALA A 62 8.09 9.63 -6.45
CA ALA A 62 8.28 10.53 -7.59
C ALA A 62 9.41 10.07 -8.51
#